data_AF-A0A971KCS1-F1
#
_entry.id   AF-A0A971KCS1-F1
#
_cell.length_a   1.000
_cell.length_b   1.000
_cell.length_c   1.000
_cell.angle_alpha   90.00
_cell.angle_beta   90.00
_cell.angle_gamma   90.00
#
_symmetry.space_group_name_H-M   'P 1'
#
loop_
_entity.id
_entity.type
_entity.pdbx_description
1 polymer ?
#
loop_
_entity_poly.entity_id
_entity_poly.type
_entity_poly.pdbx_seq_one_letter_code
_entity_poly.pdbx_strand_id
1 'polypeptide(L)'
;MATYPYGTAPTYVYQLVQALRSNFPAQLSSETLKKLGIAPRNECATLSIIRNLGFIDDTGRRTAQAAALFQMTSESAFQAGLAAHLMSHYRDLFEIRGEHAWSLPTSDLATYFAQADGTSAKVSRLQARTFQVLAETAGRLSGDAPRNNTEPYTPPPGEPAPVPANEALTLTRTGGVHVHIHITLPADANPCAQQELLQNIRETLIDPLL
;
A
#
# COMPACT_ATOMS: atom_id res chain seq x y z
N MET A 1 12.65 4.87 6.55
CA MET A 1 11.57 4.11 5.89
C MET A 1 10.27 4.81 6.24
N ALA A 2 9.30 4.88 5.34
CA ALA A 2 8.01 5.50 5.65
C ALA A 2 7.32 4.72 6.78
N THR A 3 6.87 5.43 7.81
CA THR A 3 6.18 4.82 8.97
C THR A 3 4.79 4.38 8.55
N TYR A 4 4.12 5.18 7.72
CA TYR A 4 2.75 4.93 7.30
C TYR A 4 2.68 4.21 5.95
N PRO A 5 1.78 3.20 5.82
CA PRO A 5 1.69 2.39 4.62
C PRO A 5 1.09 3.17 3.46
N TYR A 6 1.52 2.84 2.24
CA TYR A 6 0.94 3.35 1.01
C TYR A 6 1.06 2.36 -0.14
N GLY A 7 0.21 2.55 -1.14
CA GLY A 7 0.28 1.83 -2.41
C GLY A 7 -0.22 2.69 -3.55
N THR A 8 0.17 2.34 -4.77
CA THR A 8 -0.25 3.03 -6.00
C THR A 8 -1.72 2.85 -6.32
N ALA A 9 -2.34 1.77 -5.81
CA ALA A 9 -3.76 1.48 -5.98
C ALA A 9 -4.37 1.00 -4.64
N PRO A 10 -4.66 1.92 -3.71
CA PRO A 10 -5.14 1.57 -2.38
C PRO A 10 -6.49 0.82 -2.38
N THR A 11 -7.30 0.96 -3.43
CA THR A 11 -8.58 0.23 -3.58
C THR A 11 -8.40 -1.29 -3.53
N TYR A 12 -7.26 -1.82 -3.94
CA TYR A 12 -6.99 -3.26 -3.84
C TYR A 12 -6.87 -3.75 -2.38
N VAL A 13 -6.57 -2.86 -1.44
CA VAL A 13 -6.58 -3.17 0.00
C VAL A 13 -7.99 -3.53 0.45
N TYR A 14 -9.01 -2.79 0.02
CA TYR A 14 -10.41 -3.13 0.31
C TYR A 14 -10.74 -4.54 -0.20
N GLN A 15 -10.42 -4.83 -1.48
CA GLN A 15 -10.69 -6.14 -2.08
C GLN A 15 -9.98 -7.27 -1.32
N LEU A 16 -8.72 -7.06 -0.94
CA LEU A 16 -7.96 -8.03 -0.17
C LEU A 16 -8.57 -8.25 1.21
N VAL A 17 -8.94 -7.19 1.94
CA VAL A 17 -9.60 -7.31 3.25
C VAL A 17 -10.90 -8.13 3.13
N GLN A 18 -11.73 -7.87 2.11
CA GLN A 18 -12.96 -8.65 1.88
C GLN A 18 -12.66 -10.13 1.59
N ALA A 19 -11.63 -10.43 0.80
CA ALA A 19 -11.21 -11.80 0.53
C ALA A 19 -10.72 -12.51 1.81
N LEU A 20 -9.93 -11.83 2.64
CA LEU A 20 -9.42 -12.36 3.90
C LEU A 20 -10.54 -12.64 4.92
N ARG A 21 -11.64 -11.88 4.88
CA ARG A 21 -12.83 -12.17 5.71
C ARG A 21 -13.55 -13.44 5.30
N SER A 22 -13.54 -13.76 4.01
CA SER A 22 -14.09 -15.02 3.52
C SER A 22 -13.18 -16.19 3.89
N ASN A 23 -11.87 -16.02 3.70
CA ASN A 23 -10.87 -17.02 4.05
C ASN A 23 -9.50 -16.35 4.23
N PHE A 24 -9.01 -16.30 5.47
CA PHE A 24 -7.67 -15.82 5.76
C PHE A 24 -6.68 -17.00 5.70
N PRO A 25 -5.91 -17.18 4.61
CA PRO A 25 -4.92 -18.26 4.53
C PRO A 25 -3.86 -18.15 5.63
N ALA A 26 -3.24 -19.27 5.99
CA ALA A 26 -2.17 -19.30 6.99
C ALA A 26 -0.95 -18.45 6.57
N GLN A 27 -0.71 -18.36 5.26
CA GLN A 27 0.36 -17.55 4.67
C GLN A 27 -0.18 -16.80 3.46
N LEU A 28 0.16 -15.51 3.38
CA LEU A 28 -0.20 -14.60 2.31
C LEU A 28 1.07 -14.19 1.56
N SER A 29 1.11 -14.43 0.26
CA SER A 29 2.23 -14.08 -0.61
C SER A 29 1.71 -13.44 -1.91
N SER A 30 2.62 -12.90 -2.72
CA SER A 30 2.23 -12.31 -4.02
C SER A 30 1.62 -13.35 -4.95
N GLU A 31 2.06 -14.60 -4.87
CA GLU A 31 1.44 -15.72 -5.58
C GLU A 31 0.02 -16.00 -5.09
N THR A 32 -0.24 -15.90 -3.78
CA THR A 32 -1.60 -16.04 -3.24
C THR A 32 -2.52 -14.95 -3.81
N LEU A 33 -2.07 -13.69 -3.83
CA LEU A 33 -2.85 -12.59 -4.42
C LEU A 33 -3.13 -12.81 -5.92
N LYS A 34 -2.13 -13.26 -6.68
CA LYS A 34 -2.29 -13.62 -8.10
C LYS A 34 -3.33 -14.72 -8.30
N LYS A 35 -3.28 -15.79 -7.50
CA LYS A 35 -4.26 -16.89 -7.55
C LYS A 35 -5.68 -16.43 -7.22
N LEU A 36 -5.81 -15.44 -6.33
CA LEU A 36 -7.09 -14.81 -5.99
C LEU A 36 -7.53 -13.75 -7.01
N GLY A 37 -6.70 -13.40 -8.00
CA GLY A 37 -6.99 -12.33 -8.95
C GLY A 37 -7.00 -10.93 -8.33
N ILE A 38 -6.37 -10.75 -7.16
CA ILE A 38 -6.38 -9.50 -6.40
C ILE A 38 -5.12 -8.71 -6.69
N ALA A 39 -5.27 -7.41 -6.88
CA ALA A 39 -4.18 -6.46 -7.08
C ALA A 39 -3.22 -6.84 -8.23
N PRO A 40 -3.72 -7.15 -9.44
CA PRO A 40 -2.85 -7.52 -10.55
C PRO A 40 -1.77 -6.45 -10.75
N ARG A 41 -0.50 -6.88 -10.78
CA ARG A 41 0.69 -6.02 -10.91
C ARG A 41 0.94 -5.07 -9.72
N ASN A 42 0.15 -5.17 -8.66
CA ASN A 42 0.24 -4.38 -7.43
C ASN A 42 0.29 -5.28 -6.18
N GLU A 43 0.57 -6.57 -6.34
CA GLU A 43 0.48 -7.56 -5.27
C GLU A 43 1.47 -7.25 -4.15
N CYS A 44 2.72 -6.94 -4.49
CA CYS A 44 3.73 -6.59 -3.51
C CYS A 44 3.39 -5.30 -2.74
N ALA A 45 2.94 -4.25 -3.43
CA ALA A 45 2.53 -3.00 -2.79
C ALA A 45 1.34 -3.22 -1.84
N THR A 46 0.36 -4.01 -2.27
CA THR A 46 -0.81 -4.34 -1.44
C THR A 46 -0.40 -5.18 -0.22
N LEU A 47 0.52 -6.14 -0.40
CA LEU A 47 1.08 -6.93 0.70
C LEU A 47 1.87 -6.09 1.69
N SER A 48 2.65 -5.12 1.22
CA SER A 48 3.40 -4.23 2.12
C SER A 48 2.47 -3.42 3.01
N ILE A 49 1.29 -2.99 2.51
CA ILE A 49 0.28 -2.32 3.35
C ILE A 49 -0.24 -3.27 4.43
N ILE A 50 -0.67 -4.48 4.06
CA ILE A 50 -1.20 -5.47 5.02
C ILE A 50 -0.15 -5.89 6.06
N ARG A 51 1.12 -6.00 5.65
CA ARG A 51 2.24 -6.29 6.55
C ARG A 51 2.53 -5.14 7.49
N ASN A 52 2.60 -3.91 6.97
CA ASN A 52 2.85 -2.74 7.81
C ASN A 52 1.74 -2.56 8.86
N LEU A 53 0.47 -2.83 8.50
CA LEU A 53 -0.65 -2.87 9.45
C LEU A 53 -0.56 -4.01 10.48
N GLY A 54 0.44 -4.91 10.39
CA GLY A 54 0.63 -6.01 11.33
C GLY A 54 -0.36 -7.16 11.15
N PHE A 55 -1.07 -7.24 10.02
CA PHE A 55 -1.97 -8.37 9.77
C PHE A 55 -1.24 -9.66 9.39
N ILE A 56 -0.07 -9.49 8.77
CA ILE A 56 0.87 -10.56 8.47
C ILE A 56 2.26 -10.16 8.97
N ASP A 57 3.10 -11.15 9.27
CA ASP A 57 4.51 -10.94 9.60
C ASP A 57 5.40 -10.78 8.35
N ASP A 58 6.71 -10.67 8.56
CA ASP A 58 7.71 -10.53 7.49
C ASP A 58 7.75 -11.74 6.53
N THR A 59 7.35 -12.92 7.01
CA THR A 59 7.24 -14.15 6.22
C THR A 59 5.87 -14.31 5.54
N GLY A 60 4.96 -13.37 5.77
CA GLY A 60 3.60 -13.38 5.26
C GLY A 60 2.63 -14.26 6.06
N ARG A 61 3.01 -14.75 7.24
CA ARG A 61 2.10 -15.53 8.08
C ARG A 61 1.15 -14.60 8.82
N ARG A 62 -0.13 -14.98 8.91
CA ARG A 62 -1.13 -14.19 9.64
C ARG A 62 -0.77 -14.08 11.13
N THR A 63 -0.94 -12.89 11.70
CA THR A 63 -0.72 -12.68 13.13
C THR A 63 -1.91 -13.17 13.95
N ALA A 64 -1.70 -13.44 15.25
CA ALA A 64 -2.78 -13.87 16.14
C ALA A 64 -3.89 -12.81 16.27
N GLN A 65 -3.50 -11.54 16.37
CA GLN A 65 -4.43 -10.41 16.41
C GLN A 65 -5.29 -10.35 15.14
N ALA A 66 -4.67 -10.48 13.97
CA ALA A 66 -5.40 -10.47 12.70
C ALA A 66 -6.28 -11.70 12.56
N ALA A 67 -5.80 -12.88 12.95
CA ALA A 67 -6.63 -14.09 12.95
C ALA A 67 -7.89 -13.91 13.80
N ALA A 68 -7.80 -13.28 14.97
CA ALA A 68 -8.96 -12.99 15.82
C ALA A 68 -9.91 -11.95 15.18
N LEU A 69 -9.35 -10.87 14.61
CA LEU A 69 -10.14 -9.83 13.93
C LEU A 69 -10.94 -10.38 12.73
N PHE A 70 -10.28 -11.14 11.86
CA PHE A 70 -10.89 -11.69 10.64
C PHE A 70 -11.80 -12.91 10.88
N GLN A 71 -11.82 -13.47 12.10
CA GLN A 71 -12.79 -14.49 12.51
C GLN A 71 -14.16 -13.91 12.92
N MET A 72 -14.27 -12.59 13.08
CA MET A 72 -15.53 -11.94 13.42
C MET A 72 -16.54 -12.10 12.30
N THR A 73 -17.68 -12.72 12.59
CA THR A 73 -18.71 -13.05 11.59
C THR A 73 -19.64 -11.89 11.28
N SER A 74 -19.86 -10.98 12.24
CA SER A 74 -20.71 -9.80 12.01
C SER A 74 -19.92 -8.65 11.40
N GLU A 75 -20.55 -7.98 10.42
CA GLU A 75 -19.98 -6.81 9.73
C GLU A 75 -19.61 -5.69 10.71
N SER A 76 -20.53 -5.38 11.63
CA SER A 76 -20.36 -4.30 12.60
C SER A 76 -19.24 -4.58 13.59
N ALA A 77 -19.08 -5.83 14.07
CA ALA A 77 -18.00 -6.17 14.97
C ALA A 77 -16.65 -6.12 14.24
N PHE A 78 -16.58 -6.63 13.01
CA PHE A 78 -15.38 -6.54 12.19
C PHE A 78 -14.97 -5.08 11.95
N GLN A 79 -15.90 -4.24 11.50
CA GLN A 79 -15.64 -2.82 11.24
C GLN A 79 -15.19 -2.07 12.49
N ALA A 80 -15.84 -2.32 13.64
CA ALA A 80 -15.43 -1.74 14.92
C ALA A 80 -14.03 -2.21 15.34
N GLY A 81 -13.74 -3.50 15.21
CA GLY A 81 -12.44 -4.08 15.52
C GLY A 81 -11.34 -3.54 14.60
N LEU A 82 -11.62 -3.40 13.30
CA LEU A 82 -10.69 -2.84 12.33
C LEU A 82 -10.43 -1.35 12.62
N ALA A 83 -11.47 -0.58 12.94
CA ALA A 83 -11.32 0.82 13.33
C ALA A 83 -10.43 0.97 14.57
N ALA A 84 -10.65 0.16 15.61
CA ALA A 84 -9.82 0.18 16.81
C ALA A 84 -8.36 -0.20 16.51
N HIS A 85 -8.14 -1.20 15.65
CA HIS A 85 -6.81 -1.57 15.17
C HIS A 85 -6.12 -0.42 14.45
N LEU A 86 -6.82 0.24 13.53
CA LEU A 86 -6.30 1.39 12.80
C LEU A 86 -6.02 2.58 13.71
N MET A 87 -6.86 2.87 14.71
CA MET A 87 -6.57 3.93 15.69
C MET A 87 -5.30 3.64 16.47
N SER A 88 -5.04 2.37 16.83
CA SER A 88 -3.78 1.99 17.47
C SER A 88 -2.59 2.10 16.53
N HIS A 89 -2.75 1.75 15.24
CA HIS A 89 -1.68 1.84 14.25
C HIS A 89 -1.33 3.28 13.88
N TYR A 90 -2.34 4.14 13.76
CA TYR A 90 -2.23 5.56 13.46
C TYR A 90 -2.33 6.42 14.72
N ARG A 91 -1.88 5.90 15.88
CA ARG A 91 -2.09 6.53 17.19
C ARG A 91 -1.77 8.03 17.21
N ASP A 92 -0.61 8.42 16.70
CA ASP A 92 -0.17 9.81 16.74
C ASP A 92 -1.10 10.75 15.94
N LEU A 93 -1.68 10.27 14.84
CA LEU A 93 -2.69 11.01 14.06
C LEU A 93 -3.95 11.24 14.92
N PHE A 94 -4.43 10.20 15.59
CA PHE A 94 -5.61 10.25 16.44
C PHE A 94 -5.37 10.99 17.76
N GLU A 95 -4.15 11.03 18.29
CA GLU A 95 -3.79 11.86 19.45
C GLU A 95 -3.88 13.35 19.11
N ILE A 96 -3.43 13.74 17.91
CA ILE A 96 -3.42 15.15 17.49
C ILE A 96 -4.79 15.60 16.98
N ARG A 97 -5.52 14.74 16.27
CA ARG A 97 -6.75 15.10 15.55
C ARG A 97 -8.02 14.52 16.17
N GLY A 98 -7.91 13.56 17.09
CA GLY A 98 -9.04 12.83 17.65
C GLY A 98 -9.83 12.08 16.58
N GLU A 99 -11.11 11.82 16.86
CA GLU A 99 -12.04 11.18 15.93
C GLU A 99 -12.21 11.94 14.61
N HIS A 100 -11.91 13.25 14.57
CA HIS A 100 -11.97 14.03 13.33
C HIS A 100 -10.97 13.55 12.27
N ALA A 101 -9.92 12.81 12.67
CA ALA A 101 -8.97 12.20 11.75
C ALA A 101 -9.65 11.39 10.65
N TRP A 102 -10.74 10.69 10.97
CA TRP A 102 -11.50 9.88 10.01
C TRP A 102 -12.05 10.68 8.83
N SER A 103 -12.48 11.92 9.09
CA SER A 103 -13.17 12.77 8.12
C SER A 103 -12.29 13.88 7.54
N LEU A 104 -10.99 13.88 7.82
CA LEU A 104 -10.09 14.89 7.28
C LEU A 104 -10.03 14.81 5.75
N PRO A 105 -9.96 15.97 5.05
CA PRO A 105 -9.77 15.96 3.62
C PRO A 105 -8.39 15.38 3.28
N THR A 106 -8.27 14.78 2.09
CA THR A 106 -7.04 14.13 1.64
C THR A 106 -5.83 15.07 1.67
N SER A 107 -6.04 16.38 1.45
CA SER A 107 -4.99 17.40 1.54
C SER A 107 -4.39 17.50 2.94
N ASP A 108 -5.24 17.53 3.96
CA ASP A 108 -4.81 17.75 5.35
C ASP A 108 -4.14 16.49 5.90
N LEU A 109 -4.65 15.31 5.52
CA LEU A 109 -3.99 14.04 5.76
C LEU A 109 -2.61 13.99 5.07
N ALA A 110 -2.51 14.43 3.81
CA ALA A 110 -1.23 14.45 3.10
C ALA A 110 -0.23 15.42 3.74
N THR A 111 -0.68 16.59 4.22
CA THR A 111 0.17 17.51 4.98
C THR A 111 0.66 16.87 6.27
N TYR A 112 -0.22 16.19 7.01
CA TYR A 112 0.16 15.45 8.22
C TYR A 112 1.23 14.39 7.92
N PHE A 113 0.99 13.52 6.93
CA PHE A 113 1.92 12.44 6.62
C PHE A 113 3.27 12.93 6.08
N ALA A 114 3.28 14.03 5.32
CA ALA A 114 4.53 14.67 4.89
C ALA A 114 5.33 15.20 6.09
N GLN A 115 4.66 15.79 7.09
CA GLN A 115 5.31 16.29 8.31
C GLN A 115 5.82 15.15 9.20
N ALA A 116 5.04 14.07 9.32
CA ALA A 116 5.37 12.95 10.19
C ALA A 116 6.52 12.09 9.64
N ASP A 117 6.52 11.78 8.34
CA ASP A 117 7.51 10.88 7.72
C ASP A 117 8.61 11.60 6.93
N GLY A 118 8.52 12.92 6.76
CA GLY A 118 9.43 13.68 5.87
C GLY A 118 9.33 13.24 4.41
N THR A 119 8.17 12.74 3.98
CA THR A 119 7.95 12.15 2.66
C THR A 119 7.67 13.21 1.60
N SER A 120 7.86 12.85 0.32
CA SER A 120 7.50 13.72 -0.79
C SER A 120 5.99 13.96 -0.86
N ALA A 121 5.57 15.05 -1.49
CA ALA A 121 4.15 15.38 -1.68
C ALA A 121 3.36 14.26 -2.38
N LYS A 122 4.02 13.48 -3.24
CA LYS A 122 3.40 12.34 -3.92
C LYS A 122 3.18 11.18 -2.96
N VAL A 123 4.20 10.81 -2.18
CA VAL A 123 4.10 9.73 -1.19
C VAL A 123 3.07 10.06 -0.12
N SER A 124 3.07 11.29 0.41
CA SER A 124 2.12 11.69 1.44
C SER A 124 0.66 11.69 0.94
N ARG A 125 0.42 12.02 -0.32
CA ARG A 125 -0.91 11.86 -0.96
C ARG A 125 -1.31 10.39 -1.07
N LEU A 126 -0.38 9.48 -1.37
CA LEU A 126 -0.67 8.04 -1.42
C LEU A 126 -0.96 7.49 -0.01
N GLN A 127 -0.24 7.95 1.01
CA GLN A 127 -0.50 7.63 2.42
C GLN A 127 -1.90 8.09 2.84
N ALA A 128 -2.26 9.35 2.50
CA ALA A 128 -3.59 9.90 2.75
C ALA A 128 -4.72 9.09 2.09
N ARG A 129 -4.57 8.75 0.81
CA ARG A 129 -5.54 7.92 0.08
C ARG A 129 -5.64 6.50 0.66
N THR A 130 -4.53 5.93 1.10
CA THR A 130 -4.51 4.61 1.73
C THR A 130 -5.26 4.62 3.05
N PHE A 131 -5.03 5.64 3.89
CA PHE A 131 -5.80 5.83 5.12
C PHE A 131 -7.30 5.98 4.85
N GLN A 132 -7.72 6.76 3.83
CA GLN A 132 -9.13 6.91 3.49
C GLN A 132 -9.79 5.59 3.10
N VAL A 133 -9.13 4.78 2.26
CA VAL A 133 -9.67 3.44 1.90
C VAL A 133 -9.76 2.54 3.13
N LEU A 134 -8.78 2.58 4.04
CA LEU A 134 -8.83 1.82 5.29
C LEU A 134 -9.99 2.29 6.19
N ALA A 135 -10.21 3.60 6.29
CA ALA A 135 -11.32 4.19 7.03
C ALA A 135 -12.69 3.78 6.45
N GLU A 136 -12.84 3.78 5.13
CA GLU A 136 -14.03 3.25 4.45
C GLU A 136 -14.23 1.75 4.75
N THR A 137 -13.16 0.97 4.69
CA THR A 137 -13.19 -0.47 5.00
C THR A 137 -13.60 -0.73 6.45
N ALA A 138 -13.24 0.18 7.36
CA ALA A 138 -13.61 0.16 8.77
C ALA A 138 -15.00 0.78 9.06
N GLY A 139 -15.77 1.13 8.02
CA GLY A 139 -17.11 1.72 8.18
C GLY A 139 -17.12 3.15 8.73
N ARG A 140 -15.98 3.86 8.69
CA ARG A 140 -15.83 5.24 9.23
C ARG A 140 -16.09 6.32 8.20
N LEU A 141 -16.02 5.97 6.92
CA LEU A 141 -16.35 6.84 5.81
C LEU A 141 -17.42 6.16 4.95
N SER A 142 -18.46 6.91 4.59
CA SER A 142 -19.36 6.52 3.52
C SER A 142 -18.63 6.74 2.20
N GLY A 143 -18.53 5.70 1.36
CA GLY A 143 -17.61 5.59 0.21
C GLY A 143 -17.87 6.52 -0.99
N ASP A 144 -18.01 7.82 -0.73
CA ASP A 144 -18.05 8.93 -1.68
C ASP A 144 -16.64 9.43 -2.04
N ALA A 145 -15.57 8.83 -1.51
CA ALA A 145 -14.23 9.15 -2.01
C ALA A 145 -14.13 8.67 -3.47
N PRO A 146 -13.49 9.45 -4.36
CA PRO A 146 -13.40 9.10 -5.77
C PRO A 146 -12.65 7.78 -5.92
N ARG A 147 -13.41 6.71 -6.16
CA ARG A 147 -12.89 5.42 -6.57
C ARG A 147 -12.19 5.65 -7.89
N ASN A 148 -10.86 5.51 -7.92
CA ASN A 148 -10.19 5.34 -9.20
C ASN A 148 -10.84 4.11 -9.84
N ASN A 149 -11.60 4.32 -10.92
CA ASN A 149 -12.10 3.26 -11.79
C ASN A 149 -10.89 2.55 -12.38
N THR A 150 -10.32 1.58 -11.67
CA THR A 150 -9.64 0.48 -12.32
C THR A 150 -10.75 -0.36 -12.92
N GLU A 151 -11.01 -0.14 -14.21
CA GLU A 151 -11.67 -1.12 -15.05
C GLU A 151 -11.02 -2.49 -14.80
N PRO A 152 -11.80 -3.60 -14.83
CA PRO A 152 -11.23 -4.93 -14.78
C PRO A 152 -10.15 -5.04 -15.85
N TYR A 153 -8.90 -5.29 -15.42
CA TYR A 153 -7.81 -5.53 -16.36
C TYR A 153 -8.15 -6.78 -17.18
N THR A 154 -8.62 -6.55 -18.39
CA THR A 154 -8.69 -7.58 -19.42
C THR A 154 -7.32 -7.57 -20.10
N PRO A 155 -6.47 -8.59 -19.94
CA PRO A 155 -5.21 -8.63 -20.66
C PRO A 155 -5.50 -8.55 -22.17
N PRO A 156 -4.86 -7.62 -22.92
CA PRO A 156 -4.99 -7.61 -24.36
C PRO A 156 -4.50 -8.97 -24.91
N PRO A 157 -5.27 -9.65 -25.78
CA PRO A 157 -4.83 -10.90 -26.36
C PRO A 157 -3.59 -10.67 -27.22
N GLY A 158 -2.45 -11.25 -26.82
CA GLY A 158 -1.27 -11.36 -27.69
C GLY A 158 -0.06 -10.50 -27.37
N GLU A 159 0.14 -10.03 -26.14
CA GLU A 159 1.45 -9.46 -25.76
C GLU A 159 2.48 -10.60 -25.60
N PRO A 160 3.54 -10.65 -26.43
CA PRO A 160 4.57 -11.67 -26.30
C PRO A 160 5.33 -11.47 -24.98
N ALA A 161 5.80 -12.58 -24.39
CA ALA A 161 6.56 -12.59 -23.14
C ALA A 161 7.69 -11.55 -23.17
N PRO A 162 7.96 -10.85 -22.05
CA PRO A 162 8.99 -9.82 -22.03
C PRO A 162 10.34 -10.47 -22.32
N VAL A 163 10.95 -10.06 -23.43
CA VAL A 163 12.38 -10.30 -23.69
C VAL A 163 13.17 -9.65 -22.56
N PRO A 164 14.23 -10.30 -22.03
CA PRO A 164 15.05 -9.72 -20.98
C PRO A 164 15.79 -8.50 -21.54
N ALA A 165 15.27 -7.31 -21.23
CA ALA A 165 15.93 -6.05 -21.53
C ALA A 165 17.08 -5.84 -20.52
N ASN A 166 18.24 -6.43 -20.81
CA ASN A 166 19.50 -5.87 -20.36
C ASN A 166 19.84 -4.69 -21.27
N GLU A 167 19.10 -3.58 -21.10
CA GLU A 167 19.46 -2.30 -21.69
C GLU A 167 19.59 -1.29 -20.55
N ALA A 168 20.82 -0.88 -20.30
CA ALA A 168 21.12 0.22 -19.41
C ALA A 168 20.34 1.46 -19.88
N LEU A 169 19.47 1.98 -19.01
CA LEU A 169 18.75 3.22 -19.22
C LEU A 169 19.76 4.37 -19.35
N THR A 170 20.02 4.79 -20.59
CA THR A 170 20.79 6.00 -20.87
C THR A 170 19.79 7.12 -21.19
N LEU A 171 19.38 7.88 -20.18
CA LEU A 171 18.62 9.12 -20.40
C LEU A 171 19.59 10.23 -20.80
N THR A 172 19.61 10.60 -22.09
CA THR A 172 20.21 11.88 -22.53
C THR A 172 19.14 12.96 -22.55
N ARG A 173 19.14 13.79 -21.50
CA ARG A 173 18.47 15.10 -21.52
C ARG A 173 19.56 16.15 -21.72
N THR A 174 19.48 16.87 -22.84
CA THR A 174 20.45 17.89 -23.25
C THR A 174 20.61 18.92 -22.12
N GLY A 175 21.76 18.88 -21.43
CA GLY A 175 22.16 19.83 -20.38
C GLY A 175 21.95 19.42 -18.91
N GLY A 176 21.87 18.12 -18.56
CA GLY A 176 21.62 17.65 -17.19
C GLY A 176 22.79 16.92 -16.50
N VAL A 177 22.84 16.98 -15.16
CA VAL A 177 23.74 16.19 -14.30
C VAL A 177 23.40 14.70 -14.41
N HIS A 178 24.38 13.87 -14.78
CA HIS A 178 24.23 12.40 -14.80
C HIS A 178 24.61 11.83 -13.43
N VAL A 179 23.62 11.31 -12.69
CA VAL A 179 23.83 10.63 -11.41
C VAL A 179 23.85 9.12 -11.65
N HIS A 180 24.97 8.47 -11.36
CA HIS A 180 25.11 7.01 -11.40
C HIS A 180 24.91 6.46 -9.98
N ILE A 181 23.82 5.75 -9.74
CA ILE A 181 23.49 5.20 -8.42
C ILE A 181 23.76 3.70 -8.44
N HIS A 182 24.77 3.27 -7.67
CA HIS A 182 25.06 1.85 -7.49
C HIS A 182 24.31 1.32 -6.27
N ILE A 183 23.27 0.51 -6.51
CA ILE A 183 22.42 -0.06 -5.45
C ILE A 183 22.82 -1.51 -5.24
N THR A 184 23.32 -1.84 -4.06
CA THR A 184 23.57 -3.25 -3.68
C THR A 184 22.29 -3.80 -3.07
N LEU A 185 21.62 -4.70 -3.79
CA LEU A 185 20.46 -5.42 -3.27
C LEU A 185 20.95 -6.56 -2.35
N PRO A 186 20.36 -6.75 -1.15
CA PRO A 186 20.64 -7.94 -0.35
C PRO A 186 20.22 -9.17 -1.15
N ALA A 187 21.08 -10.20 -1.22
CA ALA A 187 20.79 -11.43 -1.97
C ALA A 187 19.62 -12.23 -1.36
N ASP A 188 19.33 -11.99 -0.10
CA ASP A 188 18.26 -12.56 0.71
C ASP A 188 16.97 -11.72 0.73
N ALA A 189 16.97 -10.54 0.10
CA ALA A 189 15.77 -9.73 -0.01
C ALA A 189 14.75 -10.41 -0.91
N ASN A 190 13.56 -10.69 -0.37
CA ASN A 190 12.48 -11.25 -1.17
C ASN A 190 12.08 -10.28 -2.32
N PRO A 191 11.49 -10.78 -3.42
CA PRO A 191 11.17 -9.97 -4.60
C PRO A 191 10.28 -8.75 -4.31
N CYS A 192 9.43 -8.82 -3.28
CA CYS A 192 8.58 -7.70 -2.90
C CYS A 192 9.37 -6.61 -2.16
N ALA A 193 10.31 -6.97 -1.29
CA ALA A 193 11.20 -6.01 -0.64
C ALA A 193 12.06 -5.26 -1.68
N GLN A 194 12.53 -5.96 -2.72
CA GLN A 194 13.24 -5.35 -3.84
C GLN A 194 12.34 -4.38 -4.61
N GLN A 195 11.10 -4.78 -4.94
CA GLN A 195 10.16 -3.94 -5.65
C GLN A 195 9.78 -2.68 -4.85
N GLU A 196 9.56 -2.81 -3.54
CA GLU A 196 9.30 -1.68 -2.64
C GLU A 196 10.48 -0.71 -2.59
N LEU A 197 11.71 -1.22 -2.49
CA LEU A 197 12.93 -0.40 -2.55
C LEU A 197 13.01 0.39 -3.86
N LEU A 198 12.85 -0.29 -5.00
CA LEU A 198 12.89 0.37 -6.32
C LEU A 198 11.76 1.40 -6.47
N GLN A 199 10.59 1.11 -5.92
CA GLN A 199 9.47 2.03 -5.89
C GLN A 199 9.75 3.24 -4.99
N ASN A 200 10.45 3.09 -3.87
CA ASN A 200 10.85 4.24 -3.05
C ASN A 200 11.90 5.09 -3.78
N ILE A 201 12.85 4.45 -4.45
CA ILE A 201 13.92 5.12 -5.19
C ILE A 201 13.36 5.91 -6.38
N ARG A 202 12.50 5.31 -7.20
CA ARG A 202 11.91 6.01 -8.36
C ARG A 202 11.14 7.26 -7.93
N GLU A 203 10.40 7.18 -6.82
CA GLU A 203 9.58 8.29 -6.34
C GLU A 203 10.43 9.40 -5.73
N THR A 204 11.59 9.06 -5.17
CA THR A 204 12.55 10.03 -4.61
C THR A 204 13.36 10.73 -5.70
N LEU A 205 13.64 10.05 -6.81
CA LEU A 205 14.53 10.58 -7.88
C LEU A 205 13.78 11.33 -8.99
N ILE A 206 12.50 11.05 -9.23
CA ILE A 206 11.74 11.63 -10.34
C ILE A 206 11.11 12.99 -9.97
N ASP A 207 10.82 13.24 -8.69
CA ASP A 207 10.41 14.55 -8.17
C ASP A 207 11.47 15.06 -7.17
N PRO A 208 12.54 15.72 -7.62
CA PRO A 208 13.38 16.50 -6.71
C PRO A 208 12.51 17.67 -6.21
N LEU A 209 12.27 17.71 -4.90
CA LEU A 209 11.62 18.82 -4.19
C LEU A 209 11.89 20.17 -4.86
N LEU A 210 10.85 20.74 -5.46
CA LEU A 210 10.73 22.13 -5.91
C LEU A 210 9.30 22.59 -5.60
#